data_AF-A0A0G1KIG5-F1
#
_entry.id   AF-A0A0G1KIG5-F1
#
_cell.length_a   1.000
_cell.length_b   1.000
_cell.length_c   1.000
_cell.angle_alpha   90.00
_cell.angle_beta   90.00
_cell.angle_gamma   90.00
#
_symmetry.space_group_name_H-M   'P 1'
#
loop_
_entity.id
_entity.type
_entity.pdbx_description
1 polymer ?
#
loop_
_entity_poly.entity_id
_entity_poly.type
_entity_poly.pdbx_seq_one_letter_code
_entity_poly.pdbx_strand_id
1 'polypeptide(L)'
;MHMCKRTALFVVSSILLTASIVTATYTNYRRYKDIDRTKIPEKVEASKAFQKWITNAKNKKLELSADDFAMVEENEIYNTKWMSVYNIDEPGVSETFQANIAAHKDIKGVVFSPSDKQYIDYRAIPKDGYAPNEIHYYGLREDKLVDARLLNCADSLNCYFDRAYFLDNDVFVISEFSRNLAKESEAIPTCNLNSACTYTVKLHVIDLNRNSRLVYESKPFDINLFELIPKL
;
A
#
# COMPACT_ATOMS: atom_id res chain seq x y z
N MET A 1 -57.07 -0.40 -25.62
CA MET A 1 -55.96 -1.33 -25.93
C MET A 1 -54.55 -0.72 -25.81
N HIS A 2 -54.35 0.41 -25.10
CA HIS A 2 -53.03 1.07 -24.93
C HIS A 2 -52.31 0.75 -23.61
N MET A 3 -53.04 0.36 -22.55
CA MET A 3 -52.43 0.00 -21.25
C MET A 3 -51.53 -1.24 -21.34
N CYS A 4 -51.96 -2.28 -22.09
CA CYS A 4 -51.22 -3.56 -22.17
C CYS A 4 -49.81 -3.41 -22.79
N LYS A 5 -49.63 -2.48 -23.75
CA LYS A 5 -48.33 -2.19 -24.35
C LYS A 5 -47.36 -1.48 -23.39
N ARG A 6 -47.86 -0.61 -22.51
CA ARG A 6 -47.02 0.10 -21.53
C ARG A 6 -46.52 -0.86 -20.44
N THR A 7 -47.38 -1.75 -19.95
CA THR A 7 -46.99 -2.76 -18.96
C THR A 7 -45.98 -3.75 -19.54
N ALA A 8 -46.18 -4.19 -20.79
CA ALA A 8 -45.21 -5.06 -21.47
C ALA A 8 -43.85 -4.39 -21.67
N LEU A 9 -43.82 -3.11 -22.08
CA LEU A 9 -42.58 -2.34 -22.22
C LEU A 9 -41.84 -2.19 -20.88
N PHE A 10 -42.57 -1.90 -19.80
CA PHE A 10 -42.02 -1.82 -18.45
C PHE A 10 -41.41 -3.15 -17.99
N VAL A 11 -42.11 -4.27 -18.19
CA VAL A 11 -41.61 -5.60 -17.81
C VAL A 11 -40.34 -5.95 -18.59
N VAL A 12 -40.32 -5.71 -19.90
CA VAL A 12 -39.13 -5.96 -20.74
C VAL A 12 -37.95 -5.10 -20.30
N SER A 13 -38.18 -3.81 -20.02
CA SER A 13 -37.13 -2.91 -19.53
C SER A 13 -36.57 -3.35 -18.18
N SER A 14 -37.43 -3.79 -17.25
CA SER A 14 -37.01 -4.30 -15.94
C SER A 14 -36.22 -5.61 -16.04
N ILE A 15 -36.59 -6.50 -16.97
CA ILE A 15 -35.82 -7.73 -17.24
C ILE A 15 -34.45 -7.38 -17.82
N LEU A 16 -34.37 -6.47 -18.78
CA LEU A 16 -33.10 -6.03 -19.36
C LEU A 16 -32.18 -5.35 -18.32
N LEU A 17 -32.74 -4.52 -17.43
CA LEU A 17 -31.99 -3.89 -16.34
C LEU A 17 -31.48 -4.93 -15.34
N THR A 18 -32.31 -5.89 -14.96
CA THR A 18 -31.89 -6.97 -14.05
C THR A 18 -30.81 -7.83 -14.70
N ALA A 19 -30.97 -8.19 -15.98
CA ALA A 19 -29.99 -8.99 -16.72
C ALA A 19 -28.65 -8.26 -16.86
N SER A 20 -28.65 -6.94 -17.08
CA SER A 20 -27.42 -6.16 -17.17
C SER A 20 -26.70 -6.07 -15.82
N ILE A 21 -27.43 -5.87 -14.72
CA ILE A 21 -26.86 -5.89 -13.36
C ILE A 21 -26.25 -7.26 -13.06
N VAL A 22 -26.98 -8.35 -13.31
CA VAL A 22 -26.48 -9.72 -13.06
C VAL A 22 -25.25 -10.04 -13.90
N THR A 23 -25.23 -9.62 -15.17
CA THR A 23 -24.08 -9.84 -16.05
C THR A 23 -22.86 -9.02 -15.59
N ALA A 24 -23.07 -7.75 -15.20
CA ALA A 24 -22.01 -6.89 -14.69
C ALA A 24 -21.43 -7.42 -13.36
N THR A 25 -22.27 -7.86 -12.42
CA THR A 25 -21.79 -8.44 -11.16
C THR A 25 -21.08 -9.77 -11.38
N TYR A 26 -21.61 -10.64 -12.24
CA TYR A 26 -20.97 -11.92 -12.56
C TYR A 26 -19.61 -11.74 -13.24
N THR A 27 -19.50 -10.83 -14.21
CA THR A 27 -18.24 -10.55 -14.91
C THR A 27 -17.20 -9.95 -13.96
N ASN A 28 -17.60 -9.05 -13.05
CA ASN A 28 -16.72 -8.53 -12.01
C ASN A 28 -16.29 -9.62 -11.01
N TYR A 29 -17.21 -10.47 -10.56
CA TYR A 29 -16.90 -11.58 -9.66
C TYR A 29 -15.93 -12.59 -10.30
N ARG A 30 -16.17 -12.94 -11.56
CA ARG A 30 -15.30 -13.85 -12.30
C ARG A 30 -13.90 -13.26 -12.49
N ARG A 31 -13.81 -11.99 -12.92
CA ARG A 31 -12.53 -11.27 -13.02
C ARG A 31 -11.79 -11.25 -11.69
N TYR A 32 -12.51 -11.05 -10.58
CA TYR A 32 -11.91 -11.06 -9.25
C TYR A 32 -11.37 -12.45 -8.86
N LYS A 33 -12.10 -13.52 -9.19
CA LYS A 33 -11.70 -14.90 -8.91
C LYS A 33 -10.52 -15.36 -9.77
N ASP A 34 -10.44 -14.88 -11.00
CA ASP A 34 -9.39 -15.25 -11.95
C ASP A 34 -8.06 -14.49 -11.70
N ILE A 35 -8.01 -13.55 -10.74
CA ILE A 35 -6.76 -12.91 -10.33
C ILE A 35 -5.93 -13.91 -9.52
N ASP A 36 -4.80 -14.33 -10.09
CA ASP A 36 -3.77 -15.05 -9.34
C ASP A 36 -3.18 -14.12 -8.28
N ARG A 37 -3.52 -14.40 -7.02
CA ARG A 37 -3.02 -13.65 -5.86
C ARG A 37 -1.72 -14.21 -5.32
N THR A 38 -1.24 -15.34 -5.83
CA THR A 38 0.01 -15.94 -5.34
C THR A 38 1.22 -15.11 -5.73
N LYS A 39 1.13 -14.37 -6.85
CA LYS A 39 2.15 -13.45 -7.35
C LYS A 39 1.76 -11.99 -7.16
N ILE A 40 2.75 -11.11 -7.23
CA ILE A 40 2.51 -9.67 -7.21
C ILE A 40 1.55 -9.26 -8.35
N PRO A 41 0.66 -8.26 -8.13
CA PRO A 41 -0.25 -7.82 -9.18
C PRO A 41 0.50 -7.25 -10.39
N GLU A 42 0.00 -7.52 -11.59
CA GLU A 42 0.60 -7.03 -12.85
C GLU A 42 0.80 -5.51 -12.85
N LYS A 43 -0.13 -4.76 -12.24
CA LYS A 43 -0.03 -3.29 -12.11
C LYS A 43 1.18 -2.86 -11.26
N VAL A 44 1.56 -3.65 -10.26
CA VAL A 44 2.78 -3.42 -9.46
C VAL A 44 3.99 -3.72 -10.33
N GLU A 45 4.03 -4.89 -10.94
CA GLU A 45 5.15 -5.37 -11.75
C GLU A 45 5.44 -4.43 -12.93
N ALA A 46 4.42 -4.04 -13.69
CA ALA A 46 4.56 -3.16 -14.84
C ALA A 46 4.84 -1.69 -14.45
N SER A 47 4.77 -1.33 -13.17
CA SER A 47 4.96 0.06 -12.76
C SER A 47 6.41 0.51 -12.94
N LYS A 48 6.59 1.74 -13.47
CA LYS A 48 7.93 2.34 -13.64
C LYS A 48 8.69 2.45 -12.32
N ALA A 49 7.98 2.70 -11.21
CA ALA A 49 8.58 2.81 -9.89
C ALA A 49 9.19 1.48 -9.40
N PHE A 50 8.46 0.38 -9.60
CA PHE A 50 8.90 -0.98 -9.29
C PHE A 50 10.05 -1.42 -10.19
N GLN A 51 9.93 -1.25 -11.50
CA GLN A 51 10.98 -1.63 -12.45
C GLN A 51 12.30 -0.90 -12.17
N LYS A 52 12.24 0.40 -11.87
CA LYS A 52 13.41 1.18 -11.44
C LYS A 52 13.97 0.67 -10.11
N TRP A 53 13.10 0.30 -9.17
CA TRP A 53 13.51 -0.22 -7.87
C TRP A 53 14.26 -1.55 -7.99
N ILE A 54 13.66 -2.56 -8.63
CA ILE A 54 14.30 -3.86 -8.84
C ILE A 54 15.61 -3.72 -9.60
N THR A 55 15.66 -2.86 -10.62
CA THR A 55 16.90 -2.60 -11.35
C THR A 55 17.99 -2.02 -10.43
N ASN A 56 17.64 -1.08 -9.56
CA ASN A 56 18.58 -0.53 -8.58
C ASN A 56 19.01 -1.56 -7.54
N ALA A 57 18.11 -2.43 -7.09
CA ALA A 57 18.42 -3.53 -6.20
C ALA A 57 19.43 -4.50 -6.84
N LYS A 58 19.19 -4.91 -8.10
CA LYS A 58 20.12 -5.73 -8.89
C LYS A 58 21.49 -5.08 -9.05
N ASN A 59 21.55 -3.78 -9.29
CA ASN A 59 22.82 -3.04 -9.37
C ASN A 59 23.59 -3.02 -8.04
N LYS A 60 22.87 -3.15 -6.90
CA LYS A 60 23.46 -3.32 -5.56
C LYS A 60 23.74 -4.79 -5.22
N LYS A 61 23.73 -5.70 -6.21
CA LYS A 61 23.94 -7.16 -6.06
C LYS A 61 22.85 -7.87 -5.25
N LEU A 62 21.67 -7.27 -5.11
CA LEU A 62 20.50 -8.00 -4.65
C LEU A 62 19.91 -8.78 -5.83
N GLU A 63 19.99 -10.11 -5.80
CA GLU A 63 19.33 -11.00 -6.76
C GLU A 63 17.82 -11.07 -6.48
N LEU A 64 17.12 -9.95 -6.72
CA LEU A 64 15.67 -9.84 -6.58
C LEU A 64 15.00 -9.76 -7.96
N SER A 65 13.94 -10.53 -8.16
CA SER A 65 13.06 -10.48 -9.32
C SER A 65 11.59 -10.45 -8.92
N ALA A 66 10.71 -10.09 -9.85
CA ALA A 66 9.27 -10.09 -9.63
C ALA A 66 8.73 -11.47 -9.21
N ASP A 67 9.26 -12.53 -9.83
CA ASP A 67 8.88 -13.92 -9.55
C ASP A 67 9.37 -14.45 -8.19
N ASP A 68 10.22 -13.72 -7.49
CA ASP A 68 10.66 -14.10 -6.13
C ASP A 68 9.65 -13.74 -5.04
N PHE A 69 8.63 -12.94 -5.37
CA PHE A 69 7.61 -12.48 -4.43
C PHE A 69 6.41 -13.42 -4.41
N ALA A 70 6.09 -13.93 -3.23
CA ALA A 70 4.90 -14.73 -2.97
C ALA A 70 3.99 -14.05 -1.94
N MET A 71 2.69 -14.14 -2.10
CA MET A 71 1.74 -13.61 -1.11
C MET A 71 1.83 -14.41 0.19
N VAL A 72 2.03 -13.70 1.31
CA VAL A 72 2.12 -14.30 2.65
C VAL A 72 0.98 -13.87 3.57
N GLU A 73 0.32 -12.76 3.26
CA GLU A 73 -0.71 -12.20 4.13
C GLU A 73 -1.70 -11.32 3.36
N GLU A 74 -2.96 -11.37 3.75
CA GLU A 74 -4.02 -10.42 3.34
C GLU A 74 -4.70 -9.92 4.63
N ASN A 75 -4.69 -8.60 4.82
CA ASN A 75 -5.22 -7.94 6.01
C ASN A 75 -6.08 -6.74 5.63
N GLU A 76 -6.88 -6.28 6.60
CA GLU A 76 -7.49 -4.96 6.53
C GLU A 76 -6.51 -3.87 6.98
N ILE A 77 -6.64 -2.67 6.41
CA ILE A 77 -5.75 -1.53 6.71
C ILE A 77 -6.28 -0.76 7.92
N TYR A 78 -7.59 -0.49 7.94
CA TYR A 78 -8.20 0.38 8.95
C TYR A 78 -8.36 -0.35 10.28
N ASN A 79 -7.40 -0.13 11.18
CA ASN A 79 -7.61 -0.30 12.60
C ASN A 79 -7.97 1.06 13.20
N THR A 80 -9.19 1.20 13.73
CA THR A 80 -9.73 2.46 14.28
C THR A 80 -8.88 3.05 15.42
N LYS A 81 -7.96 2.28 16.00
CA LYS A 81 -7.03 2.78 17.03
C LYS A 81 -5.97 3.75 16.52
N TRP A 82 -5.66 3.73 15.22
CA TRP A 82 -4.47 4.39 14.66
C TRP A 82 -4.78 5.35 13.50
N MET A 83 -6.05 5.77 13.40
CA MET A 83 -6.55 6.65 12.36
C MET A 83 -7.43 7.74 12.96
N SER A 84 -7.11 8.99 12.63
CA SER A 84 -7.95 10.15 12.86
C SER A 84 -8.68 10.52 11.57
N VAL A 85 -9.98 10.79 11.69
CA VAL A 85 -10.82 11.21 10.56
C VAL A 85 -11.51 12.51 10.94
N TYR A 86 -11.37 13.52 10.08
CA TYR A 86 -11.97 14.85 10.25
C TYR A 86 -12.85 15.17 9.05
N ASN A 87 -13.91 15.95 9.25
CA ASN A 87 -14.64 16.51 8.12
C ASN A 87 -13.92 17.76 7.61
N ILE A 88 -13.70 17.86 6.30
CA ILE A 88 -13.03 19.01 5.69
C ILE A 88 -13.80 20.32 5.86
N ASP A 89 -15.12 20.24 6.07
CA ASP A 89 -16.00 21.40 6.29
C ASP A 89 -15.94 21.94 7.74
N GLU A 90 -15.25 21.25 8.66
CA GLU A 90 -15.05 21.75 10.02
C GLU A 90 -14.11 22.97 10.03
N PRO A 91 -14.39 23.99 10.87
CA PRO A 91 -13.58 25.20 10.93
C PRO A 91 -12.10 24.89 11.22
N GLY A 92 -11.19 25.37 10.36
CA GLY A 92 -9.74 25.20 10.53
C GLY A 92 -9.16 23.92 9.90
N VAL A 93 -9.98 22.94 9.50
CA VAL A 93 -9.50 21.67 8.95
C VAL A 93 -8.96 21.84 7.53
N SER A 94 -9.64 22.62 6.70
CA SER A 94 -9.18 22.93 5.33
C SER A 94 -7.85 23.67 5.32
N GLU A 95 -7.68 24.65 6.21
CA GLU A 95 -6.41 25.39 6.37
C GLU A 95 -5.29 24.47 6.84
N THR A 96 -5.58 23.60 7.81
CA THR A 96 -4.63 22.59 8.32
C THR A 96 -4.22 21.61 7.22
N PHE A 97 -5.17 21.18 6.39
CA PHE A 97 -4.91 20.31 5.23
C PHE A 97 -3.96 20.98 4.23
N GLN A 98 -4.26 22.21 3.81
CA GLN A 98 -3.40 22.92 2.86
C GLN A 98 -2.00 23.18 3.42
N ALA A 99 -1.90 23.54 4.70
CA ALA A 99 -0.63 23.74 5.37
C ALA A 99 0.20 22.45 5.41
N ASN A 100 -0.42 21.31 5.77
CA ASN A 100 0.27 20.02 5.82
C ASN A 100 0.72 19.56 4.43
N ILE A 101 -0.14 19.68 3.41
CA ILE A 101 0.23 19.36 2.02
C ILE A 101 1.43 20.21 1.59
N ALA A 102 1.40 21.52 1.81
CA ALA A 102 2.49 22.41 1.44
C ALA A 102 3.79 22.12 2.20
N ALA A 103 3.70 21.84 3.50
CA ALA A 103 4.87 21.55 4.34
C ALA A 103 5.59 20.25 3.95
N HIS A 104 4.88 19.30 3.33
CA HIS A 104 5.43 17.99 2.96
C HIS A 104 5.85 17.88 1.49
N LYS A 105 5.57 18.90 0.66
CA LYS A 105 6.01 18.94 -0.74
C LYS A 105 7.54 18.93 -0.85
N ASP A 106 8.02 18.25 -1.88
CA ASP A 106 9.44 18.15 -2.25
C ASP A 106 10.37 17.57 -1.16
N ILE A 107 9.81 17.00 -0.08
CA ILE A 107 10.58 16.28 0.92
C ILE A 107 10.95 14.89 0.39
N LYS A 108 12.25 14.61 0.35
CA LYS A 108 12.74 13.25 0.06
C LYS A 108 12.20 12.26 1.10
N GLY A 109 11.55 11.20 0.63
CA GLY A 109 10.91 10.21 1.50
C GLY A 109 9.43 10.48 1.77
N VAL A 110 8.86 11.50 1.11
CA VAL A 110 7.42 11.71 1.01
C VAL A 110 7.01 11.51 -0.44
N VAL A 111 5.95 10.75 -0.69
CA VAL A 111 5.35 10.62 -2.04
C VAL A 111 3.92 11.10 -2.01
N PHE A 112 3.54 11.88 -3.03
CA PHE A 112 2.17 12.33 -3.23
C PHE A 112 1.42 11.41 -4.19
N SER A 113 0.11 11.31 -4.02
CA SER A 113 -0.77 10.69 -5.01
C SER A 113 -0.78 11.47 -6.32
N PRO A 114 -1.24 10.87 -7.43
CA PRO A 114 -1.45 11.59 -8.68
C PRO A 114 -2.37 12.83 -8.57
N SER A 115 -3.26 12.86 -7.58
CA SER A 115 -4.15 14.01 -7.31
C SER A 115 -3.51 15.12 -6.47
N ASP A 116 -2.32 14.91 -5.90
CA ASP A 116 -1.66 15.78 -4.92
C ASP A 116 -2.49 16.07 -3.65
N LYS A 117 -3.57 15.31 -3.42
CA LYS A 117 -4.47 15.50 -2.26
C LYS A 117 -4.13 14.62 -1.06
N GLN A 118 -3.09 13.81 -1.18
CA GLN A 118 -2.67 12.88 -0.14
C GLN A 118 -1.21 12.49 -0.35
N TYR A 119 -0.55 12.10 0.72
CA TYR A 119 0.83 11.65 0.70
C TYR A 119 1.07 10.46 1.63
N ILE A 120 2.19 9.79 1.38
CA ILE A 120 2.78 8.77 2.24
C ILE A 120 4.16 9.29 2.64
N ASP A 121 4.38 9.47 3.94
CA ASP A 121 5.67 9.78 4.53
C ASP A 121 6.28 8.51 5.13
N TYR A 122 7.30 8.00 4.42
CA TYR A 122 8.03 6.79 4.77
C TYR A 122 9.45 7.09 5.25
N ARG A 123 9.75 8.34 5.61
CA ARG A 123 11.07 8.72 6.10
C ARG A 123 11.42 7.96 7.38
N ALA A 124 12.63 7.41 7.42
CA ALA A 124 13.21 6.74 8.59
C ALA A 124 13.78 7.75 9.61
N ILE A 125 12.99 8.76 9.98
CA ILE A 125 13.33 9.75 11.00
C ILE A 125 12.14 9.93 11.96
N PRO A 126 12.38 10.38 13.20
CA PRO A 126 11.29 10.80 14.08
C PRO A 126 10.51 11.94 13.44
N LYS A 127 9.19 11.82 13.48
CA LYS A 127 8.22 12.79 12.96
C LYS A 127 7.23 13.13 14.06
N ASP A 128 6.42 14.16 13.89
CA ASP A 128 5.45 14.58 14.91
C ASP A 128 4.41 13.48 15.17
N GLY A 129 4.53 12.78 16.29
CA GLY A 129 3.68 11.64 16.65
C GLY A 129 3.97 10.32 15.93
N TYR A 130 5.04 10.21 15.12
CA TYR A 130 5.40 8.99 14.40
C TYR A 130 6.86 8.59 14.63
N ALA A 131 7.08 7.30 14.88
CA ALA A 131 8.42 6.74 14.99
C ALA A 131 9.09 6.52 13.62
N PRO A 132 10.43 6.35 13.56
CA PRO A 132 11.16 6.11 12.30
C PRO A 132 10.69 4.88 11.53
N ASN A 133 10.21 3.86 12.23
CA ASN A 133 9.68 2.59 11.73
C ASN A 133 8.17 2.63 11.48
N GLU A 134 7.57 3.82 11.37
CA GLU A 134 6.15 4.01 11.10
C GLU A 134 5.92 4.79 9.80
N ILE A 135 4.93 4.33 9.03
CA ILE A 135 4.41 5.02 7.84
C ILE A 135 3.26 5.93 8.25
N HIS A 136 3.41 7.20 7.89
CA HIS A 136 2.33 8.18 7.99
C HIS A 136 1.62 8.31 6.63
N TYR A 137 0.30 8.15 6.66
CA TYR A 137 -0.58 8.52 5.56
C TYR A 137 -1.43 9.71 5.96
N TYR A 138 -1.48 10.68 5.06
CA TYR A 138 -2.30 11.87 5.24
C TYR A 138 -3.00 12.18 3.92
N GLY A 139 -4.31 12.37 3.94
CA GLY A 139 -5.02 12.57 2.69
C GLY A 139 -6.49 12.97 2.80
N LEU A 140 -6.94 13.76 1.83
CA LEU A 140 -8.35 14.10 1.65
C LEU A 140 -9.03 13.08 0.72
N ARG A 141 -10.03 12.37 1.25
CA ARG A 141 -10.89 11.44 0.52
C ARG A 141 -12.31 11.94 0.59
N GLU A 142 -12.85 12.34 -0.56
CA GLU A 142 -14.16 12.99 -0.66
C GLU A 142 -14.24 14.22 0.26
N ASP A 143 -15.03 14.16 1.33
CA ASP A 143 -15.20 15.19 2.35
C ASP A 143 -14.43 14.89 3.65
N LYS A 144 -13.69 13.77 3.71
CA LYS A 144 -12.97 13.32 4.91
C LYS A 144 -11.47 13.48 4.77
N LEU A 145 -10.88 14.20 5.72
CA LEU A 145 -9.45 14.20 5.94
C LEU A 145 -9.07 13.00 6.81
N VAL A 146 -8.12 12.20 6.34
CA VAL A 146 -7.61 11.01 7.03
C VAL A 146 -6.15 11.22 7.39
N ASP A 147 -5.81 11.00 8.65
CA ASP A 147 -4.45 11.00 9.20
C ASP A 147 -4.25 9.66 9.91
N ALA A 148 -3.32 8.83 9.43
CA ALA A 148 -3.21 7.44 9.87
C ALA A 148 -1.77 6.90 9.92
N ARG A 149 -1.50 6.07 10.93
CA ARG A 149 -0.36 5.13 10.95
C ARG A 149 -0.74 3.88 10.17
N LEU A 150 -0.27 3.78 8.92
CA LEU A 150 -0.64 2.65 8.05
C LEU A 150 0.12 1.37 8.38
N LEU A 151 1.43 1.50 8.61
CA LEU A 151 2.32 0.39 8.85
C LEU A 151 3.26 0.77 10.00
N ASN A 152 3.50 -0.19 10.87
CA ASN A 152 4.55 -0.15 11.88
C ASN A 152 5.35 -1.44 11.67
N CYS A 153 6.64 -1.31 11.36
CA CYS A 153 7.51 -2.46 11.24
C CYS A 153 8.30 -2.65 12.56
N ALA A 154 8.57 -3.90 12.93
CA ALA A 154 9.18 -4.19 14.22
C ALA A 154 10.68 -3.84 14.27
N ASP A 155 11.08 -2.94 15.18
CA ASP A 155 12.48 -2.58 15.40
C ASP A 155 13.36 -3.79 15.74
N SER A 156 12.81 -4.79 16.43
CA SER A 156 13.48 -6.04 16.76
C SER A 156 13.93 -6.85 15.52
N LEU A 157 13.33 -6.57 14.36
CA LEU A 157 13.66 -7.19 13.08
C LEU A 157 14.61 -6.35 12.23
N ASN A 158 15.23 -5.30 12.78
CA ASN A 158 16.02 -4.31 12.03
C ASN A 158 15.28 -3.84 10.77
N CYS A 159 13.98 -3.61 10.88
CA CYS A 159 13.16 -3.30 9.73
C CYS A 159 13.35 -1.84 9.31
N TYR A 160 13.15 -1.56 8.02
CA TYR A 160 12.96 -0.19 7.56
C TYR A 160 12.14 -0.17 6.26
N PHE A 161 11.49 0.96 6.00
CA PHE A 161 10.79 1.20 4.74
C PHE A 161 11.74 1.87 3.74
N ASP A 162 11.95 1.21 2.60
CA ASP A 162 12.87 1.69 1.57
C ASP A 162 12.20 2.69 0.62
N ARG A 163 10.97 2.40 0.18
CA ARG A 163 10.25 3.20 -0.82
C ARG A 163 8.74 3.09 -0.68
N ALA A 164 8.06 4.15 -1.08
CA ALA A 164 6.62 4.15 -1.35
C ALA A 164 6.35 4.73 -2.75
N TYR A 165 5.26 4.32 -3.38
CA TYR A 165 4.76 4.94 -4.61
C TYR A 165 3.29 4.61 -4.86
N PHE A 166 2.59 5.54 -5.50
CA PHE A 166 1.20 5.37 -5.90
C PHE A 166 1.08 4.68 -7.27
N LEU A 167 0.13 3.75 -7.38
CA LEU A 167 -0.32 3.14 -8.64
C LEU A 167 -1.55 3.87 -9.20
N ASP A 168 -2.34 4.47 -8.33
CA ASP A 168 -3.40 5.45 -8.59
C ASP A 168 -3.65 6.25 -7.30
N ASN A 169 -4.79 6.94 -7.16
CA ASN A 169 -5.05 7.73 -5.95
C ASN A 169 -5.35 6.88 -4.72
N ASP A 170 -5.86 5.66 -4.84
CA ASP A 170 -6.28 4.87 -3.68
C ASP A 170 -5.44 3.60 -3.50
N VAL A 171 -4.62 3.26 -4.50
CA VAL A 171 -3.75 2.09 -4.51
C VAL A 171 -2.29 2.51 -4.55
N PHE A 172 -1.51 2.01 -3.61
CA PHE A 172 -0.08 2.27 -3.51
C PHE A 172 0.69 1.08 -2.97
N VAL A 173 2.01 1.16 -3.12
CA VAL A 173 2.94 0.10 -2.73
C VAL A 173 3.99 0.68 -1.81
N ILE A 174 4.30 -0.04 -0.73
CA ILE A 174 5.39 0.26 0.21
C ILE A 174 6.31 -0.94 0.30
N SER A 175 7.62 -0.74 0.12
CA SER A 175 8.62 -1.78 0.28
C SER A 175 9.26 -1.72 1.67
N GLU A 176 9.22 -2.82 2.39
CA GLU A 176 9.82 -3.00 3.71
C GLU A 176 10.94 -4.04 3.62
N PHE A 177 12.12 -3.70 4.14
CA PHE A 177 13.14 -4.71 4.44
C PHE A 177 12.97 -5.14 5.89
N SER A 178 12.99 -6.45 6.13
CA SER A 178 12.91 -6.99 7.48
C SER A 178 13.74 -8.26 7.59
N ARG A 179 14.27 -8.55 8.77
CA ARG A 179 14.97 -9.81 8.99
C ARG A 179 14.05 -11.01 8.82
N ASN A 180 14.56 -12.03 8.13
CA ASN A 180 13.86 -13.30 7.97
C ASN A 180 14.04 -14.16 9.22
N LEU A 181 13.13 -14.02 10.18
CA LEU A 181 13.12 -14.85 11.39
C LEU A 181 11.87 -15.73 11.39
N ALA A 182 12.03 -17.00 11.74
CA ALA A 182 10.89 -17.87 11.99
C ALA A 182 10.05 -17.28 13.13
N LYS A 183 8.73 -17.21 12.96
CA LYS A 183 7.76 -16.60 13.88
C LYS A 183 7.76 -17.21 15.31
N GLU A 184 8.55 -18.26 15.56
CA GLU A 184 8.51 -19.07 16.80
C GLU A 184 9.86 -19.20 17.55
N SER A 185 10.94 -18.48 17.19
CA SER A 185 12.19 -18.61 17.97
C SER A 185 12.20 -17.73 19.22
N GLU A 186 12.30 -18.33 20.41
CA GLU A 186 12.33 -17.65 21.73
C GLU A 186 13.55 -16.72 21.97
N ALA A 187 14.49 -16.64 21.03
CA ALA A 187 15.52 -15.61 21.01
C ALA A 187 15.73 -15.10 19.59
N ILE A 188 15.28 -13.87 19.30
CA ILE A 188 15.65 -13.16 18.07
C ILE A 188 17.17 -12.95 18.12
N PRO A 189 17.98 -13.65 17.32
CA PRO A 189 19.44 -13.50 17.40
C PRO A 189 19.79 -12.07 17.04
N THR A 190 20.61 -11.38 17.84
CA THR A 190 21.00 -10.01 17.54
C THR A 190 21.76 -9.94 16.21
N CYS A 191 21.30 -9.09 15.30
CA CYS A 191 22.00 -8.80 14.06
C CYS A 191 22.52 -7.37 14.12
N ASN A 192 23.83 -7.21 14.08
CA ASN A 192 24.43 -5.89 13.95
C ASN A 192 24.15 -5.37 12.53
N LEU A 193 23.75 -4.10 12.41
CA LEU A 193 23.47 -3.47 11.12
C LEU A 193 24.67 -3.48 10.17
N ASN A 194 25.90 -3.59 10.70
CA ASN A 194 27.16 -3.67 9.96
C ASN A 194 27.58 -5.11 9.61
N SER A 195 26.79 -6.11 10.00
CA SER A 195 27.07 -7.52 9.71
C SER A 195 26.09 -8.05 8.68
N ALA A 196 26.52 -9.05 7.91
CA ALA A 196 25.65 -9.77 6.99
C ALA A 196 24.63 -10.59 7.79
N CYS A 197 23.36 -10.39 7.51
CA CYS A 197 22.26 -11.18 8.06
C CYS A 197 21.26 -11.49 6.96
N THR A 198 20.37 -12.46 7.23
CA THR A 198 19.33 -12.85 6.29
C THR A 198 18.12 -11.91 6.41
N TYR A 199 17.76 -11.29 5.30
CA TYR A 199 16.62 -10.40 5.15
C TYR A 199 15.65 -10.93 4.10
N THR A 200 14.40 -10.48 4.19
CA THR A 200 13.41 -10.54 3.12
C THR A 200 12.95 -9.12 2.79
N VAL A 201 12.43 -8.93 1.57
CA VAL A 201 11.67 -7.74 1.22
C VAL A 201 10.20 -8.07 1.20
N LYS A 202 9.40 -7.23 1.85
CA LYS A 202 7.95 -7.24 1.75
C LYS A 202 7.47 -6.10 0.89
N LEU A 203 6.55 -6.39 -0.01
CA LEU A 203 5.77 -5.41 -0.76
C LEU A 203 4.37 -5.38 -0.17
N HIS A 204 4.03 -4.26 0.46
CA HIS A 204 2.69 -3.97 0.94
C HIS A 204 1.93 -3.29 -0.18
N VAL A 205 1.01 -4.01 -0.82
CA VAL A 205 0.07 -3.44 -1.79
C VAL A 205 -1.19 -3.05 -1.03
N ILE A 206 -1.43 -1.75 -0.94
CA ILE A 206 -2.45 -1.16 -0.10
C ILE A 206 -3.52 -0.57 -1.02
N ASP A 207 -4.77 -0.99 -0.84
CA ASP A 207 -5.96 -0.51 -1.55
C ASP A 207 -6.94 0.09 -0.54
N LEU A 208 -6.99 1.42 -0.49
CA LEU A 208 -7.85 2.17 0.44
C LEU A 208 -9.34 2.07 0.11
N ASN A 209 -9.70 1.78 -1.15
CA ASN A 209 -11.09 1.61 -1.57
C ASN A 209 -11.64 0.26 -1.11
N ARG A 210 -10.79 -0.77 -1.09
CA ARG A 210 -11.16 -2.11 -0.63
C ARG A 210 -10.82 -2.36 0.83
N ASN A 211 -10.22 -1.40 1.53
CA ASN A 211 -9.67 -1.58 2.87
C ASN A 211 -8.79 -2.84 2.95
N SER A 212 -7.90 -3.02 1.98
CA SER A 212 -7.12 -4.26 1.85
C SER A 212 -5.63 -3.98 1.73
N ARG A 213 -4.85 -4.75 2.49
CA ARG A 213 -3.38 -4.81 2.42
C ARG A 213 -2.97 -6.23 2.06
N LEU A 214 -2.40 -6.38 0.87
CA LEU A 214 -1.75 -7.61 0.44
C LEU A 214 -0.26 -7.49 0.71
N VAL A 215 0.31 -8.50 1.37
CA VAL A 215 1.74 -8.56 1.68
C VAL A 215 2.38 -9.66 0.84
N TYR A 216 3.33 -9.26 0.01
CA TYR A 216 4.13 -10.17 -0.81
C TYR A 216 5.57 -10.18 -0.29
N GLU A 217 6.10 -11.36 0.00
CA GLU A 217 7.43 -11.52 0.57
C GLU A 217 8.38 -12.16 -0.45
N SER A 218 9.58 -11.60 -0.58
CA SER A 218 10.63 -12.14 -1.42
C SER A 218 11.22 -13.42 -0.83
N LYS A 219 11.99 -14.16 -1.62
CA LYS A 219 12.94 -15.14 -1.07
C LYS A 219 13.94 -14.45 -0.13
N PRO A 220 14.47 -15.16 0.88
CA PRO A 220 15.50 -14.63 1.76
C PRO A 220 16.83 -14.43 1.04
N PHE A 221 17.58 -13.40 1.44
CA PHE A 221 18.93 -13.11 0.95
C PHE A 221 19.80 -12.56 2.07
N ASP A 222 21.12 -12.75 1.96
CA ASP A 222 22.08 -12.25 2.95
C ASP A 222 22.65 -10.90 2.52
N ILE A 223 22.58 -9.93 3.42
CA ILE A 223 23.15 -8.60 3.18
C ILE A 223 23.50 -7.88 4.48
N ASN A 224 24.46 -6.95 4.36
CA ASN A 224 24.73 -5.93 5.34
C ASN A 224 23.74 -4.76 5.15
N LEU A 225 22.86 -4.52 6.13
CA LEU A 225 21.79 -3.54 5.99
C LEU A 225 22.32 -2.11 5.74
N PHE A 226 23.50 -1.80 6.30
CA PHE A 226 24.15 -0.51 6.11
C PHE A 226 24.54 -0.24 4.64
N GLU A 227 24.75 -1.28 3.85
CA GLU A 227 25.04 -1.16 2.40
C GLU A 227 23.77 -0.85 1.59
N LEU A 228 22.59 -1.16 2.13
CA LEU A 228 21.32 -0.93 1.46
C LEU A 228 20.75 0.45 1.72
N ILE A 229 20.75 0.88 2.98
CA ILE A 229 20.17 2.16 3.40
C ILE A 229 21.04 3.28 2.84
N PRO A 230 20.52 4.14 1.94
CA PRO A 230 21.31 5.23 1.37
C PRO A 230 21.59 6.30 2.45
N LYS A 231 22.69 6.12 3.20
CA LYS A 231 23.19 6.98 4.28
C LYS A 231 22.10 7.37 5.29
N LEU A 232 22.03 6.67 6.42
CA LEU A 232 21.48 7.22 7.66
C LEU A 232 22.13 8.58 7.96
#